data_AF-A0A1G1WGD7-F1
#
_entry.id   AF-A0A1G1WGD7-F1
#
_cell.length_a   1.000
_cell.length_b   1.000
_cell.length_c   1.000
_cell.angle_alpha   90.00
_cell.angle_beta   90.00
_cell.angle_gamma   90.00
#
_symmetry.space_group_name_H-M   'P 1'
#
loop_
_entity.id
_entity.type
_entity.pdbx_description
1 polymer ?
#
loop_
_entity_poly.entity_id
_entity_poly.type
_entity_poly.pdbx_seq_one_letter_code
_entity_poly.pdbx_strand_id
1 'polypeptide(L)'
;MIVVKAAVVVLGFILSSWMYFASFGGNRASEGIIEGDDDPASTRAVLPRERPPTVEELIKEYARRWRVDEERVLSIARCESGVNLNPNAQNPTSSAKGVFQIIDSTERAWGINALNVNENVEQSIRHMALGQWSHWKQCDK
;
A
#
# COMPACT_ATOMS: atom_id res chain seq x y z
N MET A 1 -21.52 29.39 11.12
CA MET A 1 -22.40 29.45 9.93
C MET A 1 -22.72 28.03 9.51
N ILE A 2 -23.99 27.66 9.63
CA ILE A 2 -24.54 26.35 9.26
C ILE A 2 -24.86 26.41 7.77
N VAL A 3 -24.36 25.47 6.98
CA VAL A 3 -24.94 25.20 5.65
C VAL A 3 -25.18 23.70 5.54
N VAL A 4 -26.46 23.35 5.71
CA VAL A 4 -27.03 22.04 5.46
C VAL A 4 -26.95 21.75 3.95
N LYS A 5 -26.44 20.59 3.55
CA LYS A 5 -26.75 20.03 2.22
C LYS A 5 -27.09 18.55 2.38
N ALA A 6 -28.38 18.30 2.54
CA ALA A 6 -28.98 17.00 2.27
C ALA A 6 -29.47 16.99 0.81
N ALA A 7 -29.16 15.93 0.07
CA ALA A 7 -29.94 15.47 -1.07
C ALA A 7 -29.65 13.98 -1.32
N VAL A 8 -30.73 13.23 -1.49
CA VAL A 8 -30.87 11.78 -1.64
C VAL A 8 -30.90 11.42 -3.15
N VAL A 9 -30.90 10.12 -3.50
CA VAL A 9 -31.42 9.45 -4.74
C VAL A 9 -30.32 9.03 -5.74
N VAL A 10 -30.23 7.82 -6.35
CA VAL A 10 -30.91 6.50 -6.30
C VAL A 10 -30.02 5.45 -7.04
N LEU A 11 -30.21 4.17 -6.68
CA LEU A 11 -29.87 2.86 -7.28
C LEU A 11 -29.13 2.71 -8.62
N GLY A 12 -28.36 1.61 -8.70
CA GLY A 12 -28.24 0.79 -9.93
C GLY A 12 -27.16 -0.29 -9.89
N PHE A 13 -27.51 -1.52 -9.49
CA PHE A 13 -26.73 -2.76 -9.72
C PHE A 13 -26.74 -3.14 -11.21
N ILE A 14 -25.58 -3.45 -11.82
CA ILE A 14 -25.51 -4.39 -12.94
C ILE A 14 -24.25 -5.26 -12.83
N LEU A 15 -24.50 -6.57 -12.64
CA LEU A 15 -23.59 -7.69 -12.77
C LEU A 15 -23.24 -7.94 -14.25
N SER A 16 -22.01 -8.32 -14.55
CA SER A 16 -21.70 -9.44 -15.46
C SER A 16 -20.19 -9.57 -15.69
N SER A 17 -19.63 -10.75 -15.43
CA SER A 17 -18.72 -11.44 -16.36
C SER A 17 -18.43 -12.84 -15.84
N TRP A 18 -19.05 -13.85 -16.46
CA TRP A 18 -18.39 -14.76 -17.41
C TRP A 18 -17.38 -15.70 -16.73
N MET A 19 -17.80 -16.92 -16.44
CA MET A 19 -16.90 -18.07 -16.53
C MET A 19 -17.69 -19.32 -16.92
N TYR A 20 -17.56 -19.73 -18.18
CA TYR A 20 -17.95 -21.04 -18.67
C TYR A 20 -16.79 -22.02 -18.49
N PHE A 21 -17.11 -23.18 -17.91
CA PHE A 21 -16.69 -24.54 -18.27
C PHE A 21 -15.22 -24.85 -18.62
N ALA A 22 -14.62 -25.74 -17.83
CA ALA A 22 -14.20 -27.06 -18.34
C ALA A 22 -14.17 -28.09 -17.20
N SER A 23 -14.94 -29.17 -17.40
CA SER A 23 -14.93 -30.42 -16.63
C SER A 23 -14.16 -31.45 -17.44
N PHE A 24 -13.34 -32.29 -16.79
CA PHE A 24 -13.05 -33.71 -17.08
C PHE A 24 -11.98 -34.14 -16.06
N GLY A 25 -12.31 -34.99 -15.07
CA GLY A 25 -12.07 -36.45 -15.12
C GLY A 25 -10.61 -36.75 -14.77
N GLY A 26 -10.23 -37.55 -13.79
CA GLY A 26 -10.87 -38.53 -12.93
C GLY A 26 -9.75 -39.45 -12.38
N ASN A 27 -10.05 -40.12 -11.27
CA ASN A 27 -9.46 -41.36 -10.77
C ASN A 27 -8.17 -41.35 -9.91
N ARG A 28 -8.42 -41.99 -8.75
CA ARG A 28 -7.65 -43.05 -8.07
C ARG A 28 -6.49 -42.66 -7.17
N ALA A 29 -6.71 -43.02 -5.91
CA ALA A 29 -5.72 -43.36 -4.92
C ALA A 29 -4.58 -44.23 -5.46
N SER A 30 -3.38 -43.95 -4.97
CA SER A 30 -2.40 -44.95 -4.62
C SER A 30 -1.62 -44.43 -3.43
N GLU A 31 -1.82 -45.10 -2.30
CA GLU A 31 -0.87 -45.13 -1.20
C GLU A 31 0.50 -45.55 -1.75
N GLY A 32 1.54 -44.90 -1.26
CA GLY A 32 2.91 -45.20 -1.59
C GLY A 32 3.82 -44.64 -0.51
N ILE A 33 3.99 -45.42 0.55
CA ILE A 33 5.15 -45.31 1.44
C ILE A 33 6.33 -45.89 0.66
N ILE A 34 7.33 -45.07 0.40
CA ILE A 34 8.73 -45.45 0.18
C ILE A 34 9.48 -44.49 1.10
N GLU A 35 9.78 -44.88 2.33
CA GLU A 35 11.04 -45.53 2.75
C GLU A 35 12.27 -44.75 2.28
N GLY A 36 13.10 -44.36 3.24
CA GLY A 36 14.02 -43.25 3.11
C GLY A 36 15.11 -43.42 2.07
N ASP A 37 15.41 -42.31 1.42
CA ASP A 37 16.75 -41.97 0.96
C ASP A 37 17.04 -40.57 1.52
N ASP A 38 17.82 -40.53 2.59
CA ASP A 38 18.42 -39.31 3.14
C ASP A 38 19.34 -38.71 2.07
N ASP A 39 18.80 -37.84 1.23
CA ASP A 39 19.58 -36.95 0.37
C ASP A 39 19.95 -35.68 1.17
N PRO A 40 21.20 -35.51 1.65
CA PRO A 40 21.61 -34.31 2.37
C PRO A 40 21.71 -33.06 1.46
N ALA A 41 21.35 -33.14 0.18
CA ALA A 41 21.50 -32.07 -0.79
C ALA A 41 20.17 -31.51 -1.36
N SER A 42 19.01 -31.76 -0.73
CA SER A 42 17.72 -31.20 -1.17
C SER A 42 16.93 -30.51 -0.06
N THR A 43 17.61 -29.70 0.76
CA THR A 43 16.98 -28.65 1.58
C THR A 43 17.14 -27.29 0.91
N ARG A 44 16.82 -27.17 -0.38
CA ARG A 44 16.41 -25.85 -0.89
C ARG A 44 15.01 -25.61 -0.36
N ALA A 45 14.94 -25.06 0.85
CA ALA A 45 13.76 -24.40 1.35
C ALA A 45 13.19 -23.56 0.20
N VAL A 46 11.99 -23.92 -0.25
CA VAL A 46 11.20 -23.06 -1.10
C VAL A 46 10.96 -21.81 -0.26
N LEU A 47 11.78 -20.76 -0.48
CA LEU A 47 11.56 -19.48 0.18
C LEU A 47 10.10 -19.11 -0.09
N PRO A 48 9.30 -18.78 0.95
CA PRO A 48 7.94 -18.31 0.74
C PRO A 48 8.00 -17.19 -0.29
N ARG A 49 7.18 -17.27 -1.35
CA ARG A 49 7.05 -16.18 -2.32
C ARG A 49 6.61 -14.96 -1.53
N GLU A 50 7.54 -14.05 -1.20
CA GLU A 50 7.28 -12.96 -0.26
C GLU A 50 6.11 -12.14 -0.78
N ARG A 51 5.07 -11.99 0.04
CA ARG A 51 3.97 -11.09 -0.28
C ARG A 51 4.53 -9.67 -0.47
N PRO A 52 3.91 -8.84 -1.32
CA PRO A 52 4.26 -7.44 -1.36
C PRO A 52 4.20 -6.82 0.05
N PRO A 53 5.13 -5.91 0.39
CA PRO A 53 5.07 -5.21 1.66
C PRO A 53 3.81 -4.36 1.73
N THR A 54 3.24 -4.28 2.92
CA THR A 54 2.17 -3.31 3.23
C THR A 54 2.73 -1.89 3.22
N VAL A 55 1.84 -0.89 3.12
CA VAL A 55 2.22 0.52 3.24
C VAL A 55 2.90 0.81 4.58
N GLU A 56 2.41 0.22 5.67
CA GLU A 56 3.03 0.37 6.99
C GLU A 56 4.45 -0.21 7.02
N GLU A 57 4.67 -1.39 6.44
CA GLU A 57 6.01 -1.99 6.33
C GLU A 57 6.96 -1.12 5.51
N LEU A 58 6.50 -0.55 4.39
CA LEU A 58 7.27 0.39 3.57
C LEU A 58 7.63 1.66 4.34
N ILE A 59 6.68 2.25 5.06
CA ILE A 59 6.93 3.44 5.89
C ILE A 59 8.02 3.14 6.92
N LYS A 60 7.88 2.04 7.67
CA LYS A 60 8.85 1.65 8.70
C LYS A 60 10.23 1.37 8.10
N GLU A 61 10.29 0.69 6.95
CA GLU A 61 11.54 0.42 6.24
C GLU A 61 12.26 1.72 5.85
N TYR A 62 11.56 2.63 5.19
CA TYR A 62 12.14 3.90 4.76
C TYR A 62 12.47 4.82 5.93
N ALA A 63 11.64 4.86 6.97
CA ALA A 63 11.92 5.63 8.19
C ALA A 63 13.24 5.18 8.83
N ARG A 64 13.48 3.86 8.96
CA ARG A 64 14.78 3.33 9.42
C ARG A 64 15.92 3.70 8.49
N ARG A 65 15.73 3.52 7.18
CA ARG A 65 16.75 3.80 6.16
C ARG A 65 17.21 5.25 6.23
N TRP A 66 16.28 6.18 6.42
CA TRP A 66 16.54 7.62 6.47
C TRP A 66 16.72 8.19 7.88
N ARG A 67 16.72 7.32 8.91
CA ARG A 67 16.86 7.68 10.34
C ARG A 67 15.83 8.73 10.80
N VAL A 68 14.58 8.55 10.38
CA VAL A 68 13.43 9.33 10.82
C VAL A 68 12.61 8.49 11.80
N ASP A 69 12.02 9.12 12.80
CA ASP A 69 11.19 8.44 13.81
C ASP A 69 9.99 7.72 13.18
N GLU A 70 9.91 6.39 13.35
CA GLU A 70 8.89 5.56 12.70
C GLU A 70 7.47 5.94 13.13
N GLU A 71 7.26 6.18 14.43
CA GLU A 71 5.94 6.46 14.99
C GLU A 71 5.41 7.81 14.51
N ARG A 72 6.27 8.83 14.46
CA ARG A 72 5.96 10.16 13.92
C ARG A 72 5.62 10.11 12.44
N VAL A 73 6.37 9.35 11.64
CA VAL A 73 6.05 9.22 10.20
C VAL A 73 4.71 8.50 10.01
N LEU A 74 4.45 7.44 10.79
CA LEU A 74 3.17 6.73 10.76
C LEU A 74 2.00 7.61 11.20
N SER A 75 2.18 8.47 12.22
CA SER A 75 1.13 9.37 12.67
C SER A 75 0.78 10.40 11.59
N ILE A 76 1.78 10.94 10.90
CA ILE A 76 1.59 11.84 9.75
C ILE A 76 0.88 11.12 8.61
N ALA A 77 1.36 9.94 8.20
CA ALA A 77 0.74 9.19 7.10
C ALA A 77 -0.73 8.86 7.36
N ARG A 78 -1.07 8.51 8.61
CA ARG A 78 -2.46 8.26 9.05
C ARG A 78 -3.31 9.53 9.08
N CYS A 79 -2.73 10.67 9.43
CA CYS A 79 -3.40 11.96 9.39
C CYS A 79 -3.72 12.38 7.93
N GLU A 80 -2.80 12.11 7.00
CA GLU A 80 -2.94 12.50 5.59
C GLU A 80 -3.87 11.59 4.78
N SER A 81 -3.75 10.27 4.93
CA SER A 81 -4.47 9.28 4.10
C SER A 81 -5.45 8.39 4.87
N GLY A 82 -5.64 8.67 6.15
CA GLY A 82 -6.52 7.92 7.06
C GLY A 82 -5.83 6.74 7.75
N VAL A 83 -6.53 6.15 8.72
CA VAL A 83 -6.03 5.06 9.59
C VAL A 83 -5.52 3.85 8.78
N ASN A 84 -6.11 3.61 7.60
CA ASN A 84 -5.77 2.48 6.73
C ASN A 84 -4.61 2.78 5.76
N LEU A 85 -3.95 3.94 5.87
CA LEU A 85 -2.81 4.33 5.02
C LEU A 85 -3.11 4.21 3.52
N ASN A 86 -4.23 4.78 3.08
CA ASN A 86 -4.76 4.52 1.74
C ASN A 86 -3.83 5.06 0.64
N PRO A 87 -3.21 4.19 -0.18
CA PRO A 87 -2.30 4.63 -1.25
C PRO A 87 -3.01 5.34 -2.41
N ASN A 88 -4.34 5.19 -2.51
CA ASN A 88 -5.17 5.83 -3.51
C ASN A 88 -5.96 7.01 -2.94
N ALA A 89 -5.59 7.52 -1.77
CA ALA A 89 -6.26 8.69 -1.18
C ALA A 89 -6.15 9.88 -2.12
N GLN A 90 -7.28 10.54 -2.40
CA GLN A 90 -7.36 11.70 -3.26
C GLN A 90 -8.18 12.78 -2.55
N ASN A 91 -7.63 13.99 -2.45
CA ASN A 91 -8.35 15.11 -1.93
C ASN A 91 -9.34 15.66 -2.99
N PRO A 92 -10.63 15.87 -2.69
CA PRO A 92 -11.60 16.37 -3.67
C PRO A 92 -11.46 17.86 -4.01
N THR A 93 -10.74 18.65 -3.19
CA THR A 93 -10.61 20.10 -3.36
C THR A 93 -9.20 20.57 -3.70
N SER A 94 -8.23 19.64 -3.77
CA SER A 94 -6.85 19.93 -4.16
C SER A 94 -6.27 18.78 -4.99
N SER A 95 -5.05 18.96 -5.49
CA SER A 95 -4.34 17.89 -6.21
C SER A 95 -3.63 16.88 -5.29
N ALA A 96 -3.79 17.01 -3.97
CA ALA A 96 -3.13 16.13 -3.01
C ALA A 96 -3.56 14.68 -3.18
N LYS A 97 -2.58 13.77 -3.29
CA LYS A 97 -2.82 12.35 -3.53
C LYS A 97 -1.81 11.43 -2.85
N GLY A 98 -2.20 10.17 -2.69
CA GLY A 98 -1.38 9.13 -2.09
C GLY A 98 -1.25 9.21 -0.57
N VAL A 99 -0.35 8.39 -0.02
CA VAL A 99 -0.18 8.17 1.43
C VAL A 99 0.16 9.45 2.18
N PHE A 100 1.05 10.29 1.62
CA PHE A 100 1.49 11.54 2.22
C PHE A 100 0.87 12.80 1.59
N GLN A 101 -0.22 12.64 0.81
CA GLN A 101 -0.98 13.75 0.24
C GLN A 101 -0.11 14.78 -0.51
N ILE A 102 0.63 14.29 -1.51
CA ILE A 102 1.52 15.10 -2.36
C ILE A 102 0.70 15.80 -3.45
N ILE A 103 0.89 17.11 -3.59
CA ILE A 103 0.24 17.94 -4.62
C ILE A 103 1.03 17.94 -5.93
N ASP A 104 0.37 18.23 -7.06
CA ASP A 104 1.00 18.15 -8.40
C ASP A 104 2.27 18.99 -8.55
N SER A 105 2.36 20.15 -7.90
CA SER A 105 3.57 20.99 -7.96
C SER A 105 4.77 20.31 -7.32
N THR A 106 4.54 19.61 -6.22
CA THR A 106 5.55 18.85 -5.48
C THR A 106 5.91 17.58 -6.22
N GLU A 107 4.91 16.86 -6.76
CA GLU A 107 5.10 15.71 -7.63
C GLU A 107 6.03 16.03 -8.81
N ARG A 108 5.77 17.15 -9.51
CA ARG A 108 6.64 17.65 -10.59
C ARG A 108 8.03 18.05 -10.10
N ALA A 109 8.13 18.70 -8.95
CA ALA A 109 9.41 19.14 -8.41
C ALA A 109 10.32 17.97 -7.99
N TRP A 110 9.73 16.89 -7.48
CA TRP A 110 10.46 15.69 -7.06
C TRP A 110 10.65 14.68 -8.19
N GLY A 111 9.92 14.82 -9.30
CA GLY A 111 10.02 13.92 -10.46
C GLY A 111 9.49 12.52 -10.15
N ILE A 112 8.40 12.43 -9.38
CA ILE A 112 7.75 11.17 -9.00
C ILE A 112 6.33 11.05 -9.55
N ASN A 113 5.77 9.84 -9.43
CA ASN A 113 4.35 9.54 -9.48
C ASN A 113 3.81 9.42 -8.05
N ALA A 114 2.99 10.38 -7.61
CA ALA A 114 2.48 10.42 -6.24
C ALA A 114 1.47 9.30 -5.92
N LEU A 115 0.92 8.60 -6.92
CA LEU A 115 0.09 7.40 -6.73
C LEU A 115 0.91 6.10 -6.74
N ASN A 116 2.19 6.15 -7.11
CA ASN A 116 3.11 5.05 -6.85
C ASN A 116 3.44 5.04 -5.35
N VAL A 117 2.97 4.03 -4.63
CA VAL A 117 3.15 3.93 -3.17
C VAL A 117 4.62 3.99 -2.75
N ASN A 118 5.53 3.38 -3.52
CA ASN A 118 6.94 3.34 -3.17
C ASN A 118 7.55 4.74 -3.29
N GLU A 119 7.31 5.42 -4.41
CA GLU A 119 7.81 6.77 -4.66
C GLU A 119 7.21 7.80 -3.68
N ASN A 120 5.90 7.70 -3.42
CA ASN A 120 5.20 8.57 -2.47
C ASN A 120 5.80 8.44 -1.05
N VAL A 121 6.01 7.20 -0.58
CA VAL A 121 6.54 6.94 0.77
C VAL A 121 8.03 7.29 0.86
N GLU A 122 8.86 6.81 -0.07
CA GLU A 122 10.30 7.02 -0.02
C GLU A 122 10.65 8.50 -0.10
N GLN A 123 10.10 9.24 -1.08
CA GLN A 123 10.44 10.65 -1.22
C GLN A 123 9.97 11.46 -0.03
N SER A 124 8.75 11.22 0.47
CA SER A 124 8.23 11.96 1.63
C SER A 124 9.16 11.81 2.83
N ILE A 125 9.58 10.57 3.13
CA ILE A 125 10.46 10.29 4.27
C ILE A 125 11.87 10.85 4.03
N ARG A 126 12.39 10.78 2.80
CA ARG A 126 13.66 11.42 2.45
C ARG A 126 13.62 12.93 2.67
N HIS A 127 12.55 13.60 2.28
CA HIS A 127 12.38 15.04 2.47
C HIS A 127 12.21 15.40 3.97
N MET A 128 11.52 14.57 4.74
CA MET A 128 11.47 14.68 6.20
C MET A 128 12.87 14.57 6.84
N ALA A 129 13.71 13.63 6.39
CA ALA A 129 15.09 13.49 6.86
C ALA A 129 15.95 14.73 6.54
N LEU A 130 15.65 15.45 5.46
CA LEU A 130 16.29 16.72 5.09
C LEU A 130 15.73 17.93 5.88
N GLY A 131 14.85 17.71 6.85
CA GLY A 131 14.24 18.77 7.65
C GLY A 131 13.08 19.50 6.95
N GLN A 132 12.61 19.01 5.82
CA GLN A 132 11.58 19.66 5.01
C GLN A 132 10.16 19.26 5.43
N TRP A 133 9.85 19.46 6.72
CA TRP A 133 8.59 19.07 7.35
C TRP A 133 7.43 20.03 7.08
N SER A 134 7.67 21.17 6.42
CA SER A 134 6.70 22.28 6.34
C SER A 134 5.36 21.89 5.73
N HIS A 135 5.34 20.90 4.83
CA HIS A 135 4.13 20.41 4.19
C HIS A 135 3.19 19.67 5.15
N TRP A 136 3.72 19.02 6.20
CA TRP A 136 2.97 18.15 7.12
C TRP A 136 2.77 18.74 8.52
N LYS A 137 3.05 20.03 8.73
CA LYS A 137 2.96 20.68 10.05
C LYS A 137 1.58 20.56 10.72
N GLN A 138 0.51 20.40 9.92
CA GLN A 138 -0.84 20.19 10.44
C GLN A 138 -1.04 18.81 11.09
N CYS A 139 -0.23 17.84 10.68
CA CYS A 139 -0.27 16.43 11.11
C CYS A 139 0.89 16.06 12.05
N ASP A 140 1.92 16.89 12.12
CA ASP A 140 3.08 16.76 12.99
C ASP A 140 2.80 17.42 14.35
N LYS A 141 2.26 16.63 15.30
CA LYS A 141 1.90 17.07 16.65
C LYS A 141 2.84 16.56 17.72
#